data_AF-A0A382CSL3-F1
#
_entry.id   AF-A0A382CSL3-F1
#
_cell.length_a   1.000
_cell.length_b   1.000
_cell.length_c   1.000
_cell.angle_alpha   90.00
_cell.angle_beta   90.00
_cell.angle_gamma   90.00
#
_symmetry.space_group_name_H-M   'P 1'
#
loop_
_entity.id
_entity.type
_entity.pdbx_description
1 polymer ?
#
loop_
_entity_poly.entity_id
_entity_poly.type
_entity_poly.pdbx_seq_one_letter_code
_entity_poly.pdbx_strand_id
1 'polypeptide(L)'
;MALEYRADHLGSFLRPTEVKQARAAVQMGTISVQQLQEVEDNAILEVMGRQKSIGFNIFSDGEFRRSGFQNDFMDSVEGFVHTDRPVTRIWKGPGGEPEGQGTDNVVGAKLKQTRRLTGLQTTFLKAHAPGPIKMTVPSPNQFPALVFQPGVTDSFYATRSDLLHEITAILKSEVVALISDGVDYIQVDAPRYSYFVDPKWRQVLKDNGQDPEDALDQFITA
;
A
#
# COMPACT_ATOMS: atom_id res chain seq x y z
N MET A 1 3.37 22.85 18.31
CA MET A 1 4.78 22.53 17.95
C MET A 1 4.74 21.21 17.21
N ALA A 2 5.39 21.10 16.05
CA ALA A 2 5.46 19.82 15.33
C ALA A 2 6.19 18.79 16.20
N LEU A 3 5.73 17.55 16.21
CA LEU A 3 6.41 16.45 16.88
C LEU A 3 7.77 16.25 16.20
N GLU A 4 8.86 16.43 16.94
CA GLU A 4 10.21 16.26 16.42
C GLU A 4 10.72 14.85 16.75
N TYR A 5 10.71 13.97 15.76
CA TYR A 5 11.24 12.61 15.88
C TYR A 5 12.69 12.58 15.42
N ARG A 6 13.62 12.27 16.34
CA ARG A 6 15.06 12.17 16.03
C ARG A 6 15.47 10.81 15.45
N ALA A 7 14.64 9.79 15.68
CA ALA A 7 14.78 8.46 15.12
C ALA A 7 13.40 8.01 14.61
N ASP A 8 13.35 7.58 13.35
CA ASP A 8 12.17 7.08 12.67
C ASP A 8 12.59 5.91 11.75
N HIS A 9 11.65 5.07 11.35
CA HIS A 9 11.84 3.98 10.40
C HIS A 9 10.76 4.04 9.32
N LEU A 10 10.96 3.38 8.18
CA LEU A 10 10.03 3.49 7.04
C LEU A 10 8.61 3.05 7.38
N GLY A 11 8.43 1.93 8.08
CA GLY A 11 7.09 1.47 8.49
C GLY A 11 7.04 -0.04 8.63
N SER A 12 7.36 -0.76 7.55
CA SER A 12 7.40 -2.22 7.52
C SER A 12 8.55 -2.82 8.32
N PHE A 13 8.28 -3.97 8.94
CA PHE A 13 9.28 -4.84 9.56
C PHE A 13 9.31 -6.20 8.86
N LEU A 14 10.37 -6.99 9.09
CA LEU A 14 10.41 -8.37 8.62
C LEU A 14 9.26 -9.16 9.24
N ARG A 15 8.34 -9.64 8.39
CA ARG A 15 7.19 -10.43 8.83
C ARG A 15 7.66 -11.69 9.58
N PRO A 16 7.23 -11.89 10.84
CA PRO A 16 7.59 -13.07 11.61
C PRO A 16 7.13 -14.38 10.96
N THR A 17 7.79 -15.48 11.32
CA THR A 17 7.55 -16.79 10.71
C THR A 17 6.13 -17.29 10.99
N GLU A 18 5.64 -17.08 12.20
CA GLU A 18 4.31 -17.42 12.65
C GLU A 18 3.22 -16.69 11.85
N VAL A 19 3.42 -15.41 11.52
CA VAL A 19 2.48 -14.66 10.67
C VAL A 19 2.52 -15.22 9.24
N LYS A 20 3.71 -15.54 8.69
CA LYS A 20 3.81 -16.17 7.36
C LYS A 20 3.09 -17.52 7.32
N GLN A 21 3.29 -18.36 8.34
CA GLN A 21 2.64 -19.67 8.47
C GLN A 21 1.12 -19.53 8.62
N ALA A 22 0.64 -18.61 9.44
CA ALA A 22 -0.78 -18.35 9.62
C ALA A 22 -1.44 -17.88 8.31
N ARG A 23 -0.80 -16.99 7.55
CA ARG A 23 -1.31 -16.55 6.24
C ARG A 23 -1.41 -17.70 5.24
N ALA A 24 -0.40 -18.58 5.19
CA ALA A 24 -0.45 -19.79 4.36
C ALA A 24 -1.55 -20.75 4.84
N ALA A 25 -1.73 -20.90 6.15
CA ALA A 25 -2.79 -21.73 6.75
C ALA A 25 -4.20 -21.23 6.40
N VAL A 26 -4.44 -19.92 6.40
CA VAL A 26 -5.71 -19.34 5.92
C VAL A 26 -5.94 -19.67 4.45
N GLN A 27 -4.91 -19.55 3.60
CA GLN A 27 -5.02 -19.89 2.17
C GLN A 27 -5.34 -21.38 1.95
N MET A 28 -4.85 -22.27 2.81
CA MET A 28 -5.17 -23.69 2.81
C MET A 28 -6.51 -24.03 3.49
N GLY A 29 -7.19 -23.04 4.09
CA GLY A 29 -8.43 -23.24 4.84
C GLY A 29 -8.25 -24.00 6.16
N THR A 30 -7.03 -24.07 6.70
CA THR A 30 -6.74 -24.82 7.94
C THR A 30 -6.93 -23.99 9.21
N ILE A 31 -6.89 -22.67 9.11
CA ILE A 31 -7.30 -21.73 10.17
C ILE A 31 -8.24 -20.67 9.61
N SER A 32 -9.05 -20.06 10.47
CA SER A 32 -9.94 -18.96 10.10
C SER A 32 -9.20 -17.63 9.95
N VAL A 33 -9.85 -16.66 9.30
CA VAL A 33 -9.34 -15.27 9.21
C VAL A 33 -9.21 -14.65 10.60
N GLN A 34 -10.10 -14.98 11.53
CA GLN A 34 -10.02 -14.51 12.92
C GLN A 34 -8.77 -15.06 13.62
N GLN A 35 -8.44 -16.34 13.43
CA GLN A 35 -7.22 -16.93 13.98
C GLN A 35 -5.96 -16.30 13.39
N LEU A 36 -5.97 -15.94 12.10
CA LEU A 36 -4.88 -15.15 11.51
C LEU A 36 -4.77 -13.77 12.17
N GLN A 37 -5.89 -13.08 12.39
CA GLN A 37 -5.89 -11.78 13.06
C GLN A 37 -5.28 -11.87 14.45
N GLU A 38 -5.61 -12.89 15.24
CA GLU A 38 -4.99 -13.11 16.56
C GLU A 38 -3.46 -13.28 16.49
N VAL A 39 -2.96 -14.02 15.49
CA VAL A 39 -1.51 -14.18 15.27
C VAL A 39 -0.86 -12.86 14.85
N GLU A 40 -1.51 -12.10 13.97
CA GLU A 40 -1.04 -10.76 13.56
C GLU A 40 -1.04 -9.78 14.73
N ASP A 41 -2.08 -9.76 15.56
CA ASP A 41 -2.21 -8.91 16.74
C ASP A 41 -1.05 -9.14 17.71
N ASN A 42 -0.75 -10.41 18.01
CA ASN A 42 0.36 -10.77 18.88
C ASN A 42 1.71 -10.31 18.32
N ALA A 43 1.93 -10.49 17.01
CA ALA A 43 3.15 -10.02 16.35
C ALA A 43 3.25 -8.49 16.36
N ILE A 44 2.13 -7.77 16.18
CA ILE A 44 2.09 -6.31 16.24
C ILE A 44 2.42 -5.82 17.66
N LEU A 45 1.90 -6.46 18.70
CA LEU A 45 2.25 -6.14 20.09
C LEU A 45 3.75 -6.34 20.35
N GLU A 46 4.32 -7.45 19.88
CA GLU A 46 5.74 -7.72 20.03
C GLU A 46 6.60 -6.66 19.32
N VAL A 47 6.29 -6.31 18.07
CA VAL A 47 7.09 -5.34 17.31
C VAL A 47 6.98 -3.93 17.90
N MET A 48 5.81 -3.53 18.43
CA MET A 48 5.69 -2.27 19.19
C MET A 48 6.53 -2.30 20.48
N GLY A 49 6.54 -3.44 21.18
CA GLY A 49 7.41 -3.66 22.33
C GLY A 49 8.90 -3.52 21.99
N ARG A 50 9.33 -4.06 20.84
CA ARG A 50 10.70 -3.92 20.33
C ARG A 50 11.02 -2.48 19.92
N GLN A 51 10.12 -1.81 19.22
CA GLN A 51 10.28 -0.39 18.87
C GLN A 51 10.50 0.45 20.14
N LYS A 52 9.71 0.20 21.19
CA LYS A 52 9.85 0.88 22.48
C LYS A 52 11.18 0.56 23.15
N SER A 53 11.59 -0.71 23.17
CA SER A 53 12.81 -1.13 23.88
C SER A 53 14.10 -0.58 23.24
N ILE A 54 14.07 -0.30 21.94
CA ILE A 54 15.20 0.31 21.21
C ILE A 54 15.10 1.85 21.11
N GLY A 55 14.12 2.46 21.79
CA GLY A 55 14.04 3.91 21.97
C GLY A 55 13.28 4.68 20.88
N PHE A 56 12.48 4.01 20.04
CA PHE A 56 11.56 4.74 19.17
C PHE A 56 10.42 5.36 19.98
N ASN A 57 10.07 6.60 19.62
CA ASN A 57 8.98 7.37 20.23
C ASN A 57 7.74 7.47 19.32
N ILE A 58 7.74 6.73 18.22
CA ILE A 58 6.62 6.58 17.31
C ILE A 58 6.51 5.13 16.88
N PHE A 59 5.28 4.63 16.80
CA PHE A 59 5.00 3.20 16.66
C PHE A 59 4.24 2.89 15.37
N SER A 60 4.70 1.91 14.59
CA SER A 60 3.94 1.28 13.50
C SER A 60 3.55 -0.16 13.84
N ASP A 61 2.63 -0.73 13.07
CA ASP A 61 2.24 -2.14 13.14
C ASP A 61 3.21 -3.07 12.37
N GLY A 62 4.30 -2.53 11.83
CA GLY A 62 5.21 -3.26 10.97
C GLY A 62 4.63 -3.74 9.64
N GLU A 63 3.43 -3.26 9.28
CA GLU A 63 2.67 -3.66 8.09
C GLU A 63 2.39 -5.16 7.99
N PHE A 64 2.31 -5.85 9.14
CA PHE A 64 2.20 -7.31 9.18
C PHE A 64 0.92 -7.85 8.54
N ARG A 65 -0.17 -7.07 8.56
CA ARG A 65 -1.46 -7.44 7.95
C ARG A 65 -1.48 -7.33 6.43
N ARG A 66 -0.57 -6.55 5.84
CA ARG A 66 -0.51 -6.32 4.40
C ARG A 66 0.24 -7.44 3.72
N SER A 67 -0.22 -7.90 2.55
CA SER A 67 0.63 -8.76 1.69
C SER A 67 1.73 -7.93 1.00
N GLY A 68 1.43 -6.68 0.63
CA GLY A 68 2.37 -5.69 0.13
C GLY A 68 1.92 -4.27 0.53
N PHE A 69 2.84 -3.31 0.55
CA PHE A 69 2.60 -1.97 1.14
C PHE A 69 1.37 -1.24 0.57
N GLN A 70 1.02 -1.50 -0.70
CA GLN A 70 -0.10 -0.87 -1.41
C GLN A 70 -1.44 -1.60 -1.29
N ASN A 71 -1.46 -2.81 -0.70
CA ASN A 71 -2.61 -3.72 -0.83
C ASN A 71 -3.86 -3.26 -0.08
N ASP A 72 -3.73 -2.45 0.97
CA ASP A 72 -4.91 -1.90 1.68
C ASP A 72 -5.89 -1.19 0.73
N PHE A 73 -5.38 -0.55 -0.33
CA PHE A 73 -6.22 0.06 -1.36
C PHE A 73 -7.04 -0.99 -2.11
N MET A 74 -6.36 -2.00 -2.68
CA MET A 74 -6.99 -3.05 -3.49
C MET A 74 -7.99 -3.87 -2.66
N ASP A 75 -7.65 -4.15 -1.40
CA ASP A 75 -8.48 -4.96 -0.50
C ASP A 75 -9.71 -4.20 0.02
N SER A 76 -9.80 -2.88 -0.20
CA SER A 76 -10.85 -2.00 0.33
C SER A 76 -11.67 -1.31 -0.75
N VAL A 77 -11.36 -1.56 -2.03
CA VAL A 77 -11.97 -0.90 -3.18
C VAL A 77 -12.47 -1.95 -4.16
N GLU A 78 -13.75 -1.89 -4.49
CA GLU A 78 -14.35 -2.66 -5.58
C GLU A 78 -14.06 -2.01 -6.94
N GLY A 79 -14.17 -2.78 -8.01
CA GLY A 79 -14.03 -2.30 -9.39
C GLY A 79 -12.91 -2.98 -10.18
N PHE A 80 -12.21 -3.92 -9.56
CA PHE A 80 -11.17 -4.73 -10.20
C PHE A 80 -11.74 -5.99 -10.83
N VAL A 81 -11.19 -6.37 -11.98
CA VAL A 81 -11.47 -7.62 -12.70
C VAL A 81 -10.16 -8.31 -13.08
N HIS A 82 -10.20 -9.64 -13.16
CA HIS A 82 -9.05 -10.41 -13.63
C HIS A 82 -8.74 -10.13 -15.10
N THR A 83 -7.46 -10.18 -15.47
CA THR A 83 -7.01 -10.08 -16.85
C THR A 83 -5.94 -11.12 -17.19
N ASP A 84 -6.01 -11.64 -18.43
CA ASP A 84 -4.97 -12.53 -18.98
C ASP A 84 -3.68 -11.79 -19.41
N ARG A 85 -3.60 -10.48 -19.17
CA ARG A 85 -2.44 -9.63 -19.50
C ARG A 85 -1.86 -8.99 -18.23
N PRO A 86 -1.27 -9.79 -17.32
CA PRO A 86 -0.81 -9.31 -16.03
C PRO A 86 0.36 -8.32 -16.16
N VAL A 87 0.40 -7.33 -15.27
CA VAL A 87 1.54 -6.43 -15.13
C VAL A 87 2.48 -7.02 -14.08
N THR A 88 3.59 -7.60 -14.54
CA THR A 88 4.58 -8.25 -13.67
C THR A 88 5.92 -7.53 -13.74
N ARG A 89 6.51 -7.29 -12.57
CA ARG A 89 7.89 -6.84 -12.40
C ARG A 89 8.69 -7.98 -11.80
N ILE A 90 9.88 -8.21 -12.34
CA ILE A 90 10.83 -9.13 -11.72
C ILE A 90 11.60 -8.35 -10.66
N TRP A 91 11.43 -8.75 -9.41
CA TRP A 91 12.22 -8.27 -8.28
C TRP A 91 13.28 -9.30 -7.94
N LYS A 92 14.50 -8.84 -7.66
CA LYS A 92 15.58 -9.70 -7.17
C LYS A 92 16.24 -9.05 -5.96
N GLY A 93 16.01 -9.62 -4.79
CA GLY A 93 16.68 -9.21 -3.55
C GLY A 93 18.15 -9.63 -3.52
N PRO A 94 18.97 -9.02 -2.65
CA PRO A 94 20.34 -9.47 -2.40
C PRO A 94 20.35 -10.94 -1.94
N GLY A 95 20.96 -11.82 -2.72
CA GLY A 95 21.03 -13.26 -2.43
C GLY A 95 19.74 -14.06 -2.65
N GLY A 96 18.68 -13.43 -3.20
CA GLY A 96 17.41 -14.09 -3.52
C GLY A 96 17.30 -14.50 -4.99
N GLU A 97 16.39 -15.43 -5.25
CA GLU A 97 15.97 -15.76 -6.61
C GLU A 97 15.07 -14.65 -7.17
N PRO A 98 15.05 -14.44 -8.50
CA PRO A 98 14.12 -13.51 -9.12
C PRO A 98 12.66 -13.94 -8.88
N GLU A 99 11.85 -13.02 -8.36
CA GLU A 99 10.43 -13.23 -8.10
C GLU A 99 9.59 -12.28 -8.92
N GLY A 100 8.54 -12.80 -9.56
CA GLY A 100 7.53 -11.99 -10.24
C GLY A 100 6.60 -11.35 -9.21
N GLN A 101 6.65 -10.03 -9.10
CA GLN A 101 5.69 -9.24 -8.32
C GLN A 101 4.83 -8.43 -9.27
N GLY A 102 3.52 -8.54 -9.15
CA GLY A 102 2.62 -7.93 -10.10
C GLY A 102 1.17 -8.05 -9.68
N THR A 103 0.30 -7.67 -10.59
CA THR A 103 -1.13 -7.88 -10.46
C THR A 103 -1.69 -8.41 -11.77
N ASP A 104 -2.59 -9.37 -11.64
CA ASP A 104 -3.48 -9.89 -12.67
C ASP A 104 -4.86 -9.20 -12.62
N ASN A 105 -5.00 -8.15 -11.82
CA ASN A 105 -6.23 -7.39 -11.67
C ASN A 105 -6.09 -6.01 -12.31
N VAL A 106 -7.09 -5.63 -13.09
CA VAL A 106 -7.21 -4.31 -13.74
C VAL A 106 -8.53 -3.68 -13.38
N VAL A 107 -8.64 -2.37 -13.54
CA VAL A 107 -9.92 -1.67 -13.33
C VAL A 107 -10.86 -1.99 -14.47
N GLY A 108 -11.96 -2.66 -14.15
CA GLY A 108 -13.00 -3.09 -15.08
C GLY A 108 -14.42 -2.66 -14.66
N ALA A 109 -14.51 -1.75 -13.69
CA ALA A 109 -15.72 -1.01 -13.34
C ALA A 109 -15.33 0.33 -12.68
N LYS A 110 -16.32 1.19 -12.37
CA LYS A 110 -16.08 2.37 -11.54
C LYS A 110 -15.62 1.94 -10.15
N LEU A 111 -14.55 2.56 -9.65
CA LEU A 111 -14.01 2.24 -8.33
C LEU A 111 -14.98 2.66 -7.23
N LYS A 112 -15.11 1.81 -6.21
CA LYS A 112 -15.95 2.09 -5.06
C LYS A 112 -15.25 1.64 -3.78
N GLN A 113 -14.90 2.58 -2.92
CA GLN A 113 -14.42 2.28 -1.58
C GLN A 113 -15.54 1.62 -0.76
N THR A 114 -15.33 0.39 -0.29
CA THR A 114 -16.32 -0.38 0.49
C THR A 114 -16.07 -0.31 1.98
N ARG A 115 -14.85 0.02 2.39
CA ARG A 115 -14.42 0.16 3.79
C ARG A 115 -13.22 1.10 3.92
N ARG A 116 -12.87 1.45 5.15
CA ARG A 116 -11.60 2.12 5.49
C ARG A 116 -10.42 1.27 5.00
N LEU A 117 -9.43 1.93 4.41
CA LEU A 117 -8.23 1.24 3.89
C LEU A 117 -7.39 0.71 5.07
N THR A 118 -7.18 1.54 6.09
CA THR A 118 -6.32 1.23 7.23
C THR A 118 -7.07 1.02 8.55
N GLY A 119 -8.41 0.88 8.48
CA GLY A 119 -9.28 0.93 9.67
C GLY A 119 -9.00 -0.14 10.72
N LEU A 120 -8.59 -1.35 10.31
CA LEU A 120 -8.24 -2.43 11.24
C LEU A 120 -6.92 -2.11 11.97
N GLN A 121 -5.93 -1.63 11.22
CA GLN A 121 -4.61 -1.28 11.72
C GLN A 121 -4.70 -0.08 12.68
N THR A 122 -5.40 0.98 12.29
CA THR A 122 -5.52 2.20 13.09
C THR A 122 -6.28 1.93 14.39
N THR A 123 -7.36 1.16 14.35
CA THR A 123 -8.13 0.77 15.54
C THR A 123 -7.25 0.01 16.52
N PHE A 124 -6.47 -0.96 16.04
CA PHE A 124 -5.58 -1.76 16.88
C PHE A 124 -4.43 -0.93 17.47
N LEU A 125 -3.74 -0.14 16.64
CA LEU A 125 -2.64 0.71 17.10
C LEU A 125 -3.11 1.73 18.14
N LYS A 126 -4.26 2.37 17.93
CA LYS A 126 -4.80 3.32 18.92
C LYS A 126 -5.14 2.68 20.27
N ALA A 127 -5.53 1.40 20.27
CA ALA A 127 -5.87 0.69 21.50
C ALA A 127 -4.63 0.20 22.27
N HIS A 128 -3.50 -0.05 21.58
CA HIS A 128 -2.39 -0.81 22.14
C HIS A 128 -1.02 -0.13 22.07
N ALA A 129 -0.84 0.89 21.21
CA ALA A 129 0.44 1.55 21.07
C ALA A 129 0.81 2.31 22.36
N PRO A 130 2.06 2.24 22.82
CA PRO A 130 2.49 2.89 24.06
C PRO A 130 2.79 4.39 23.89
N GLY A 131 2.43 4.98 22.74
CA GLY A 131 2.70 6.37 22.38
C GLY A 131 2.18 6.71 20.98
N PRO A 132 2.66 7.80 20.36
CA PRO A 132 2.26 8.26 19.04
C PRO A 132 2.32 7.17 17.97
N ILE A 133 1.36 7.15 17.05
CA ILE A 133 1.27 6.13 16.00
C ILE A 133 1.60 6.68 14.62
N LYS A 134 2.29 5.85 13.83
CA LYS A 134 2.62 6.09 12.43
C LYS A 134 1.80 5.17 11.54
N MET A 135 1.11 5.74 10.56
CA MET A 135 0.50 4.97 9.47
C MET A 135 1.10 5.35 8.13
N THR A 136 1.45 4.32 7.36
CA THR A 136 1.88 4.45 5.96
C THR A 136 0.67 4.28 5.03
N VAL A 137 0.56 5.12 4.02
CA VAL A 137 -0.42 5.00 2.92
C VAL A 137 0.31 5.11 1.58
N PRO A 138 -0.09 4.36 0.54
CA PRO A 138 0.55 4.48 -0.76
C PRO A 138 0.18 5.80 -1.44
N SER A 139 1.10 6.36 -2.23
CA SER A 139 0.78 7.45 -3.14
C SER A 139 -0.14 6.98 -4.28
N PRO A 140 -1.05 7.84 -4.79
CA PRO A 140 -2.04 7.47 -5.80
C PRO A 140 -1.41 7.05 -7.13
N ASN A 141 -0.27 7.63 -7.52
CA ASN A 141 0.43 7.28 -8.75
C ASN A 141 0.89 5.82 -8.82
N GLN A 142 0.97 5.12 -7.68
CA GLN A 142 1.35 3.73 -7.66
C GLN A 142 0.45 2.85 -8.54
N PHE A 143 -0.84 3.19 -8.60
CA PHE A 143 -1.89 2.32 -9.10
C PHE A 143 -2.16 2.43 -10.61
N PRO A 144 -2.31 3.62 -11.25
CA PRO A 144 -2.70 3.67 -12.67
C PRO A 144 -1.75 2.89 -13.59
N ALA A 145 -0.47 2.85 -13.28
CA ALA A 145 0.50 2.09 -14.05
C ALA A 145 0.59 0.59 -13.69
N LEU A 146 -0.24 0.10 -12.76
CA LEU A 146 -0.44 -1.31 -12.46
C LEU A 146 -1.80 -1.82 -12.94
N VAL A 147 -2.85 -1.00 -12.79
CA VAL A 147 -4.25 -1.45 -12.95
C VAL A 147 -4.99 -0.83 -14.14
N PHE A 148 -4.38 0.11 -14.88
CA PHE A 148 -4.97 0.63 -16.12
C PHE A 148 -4.60 -0.22 -17.33
N GLN A 149 -5.61 -0.73 -18.02
CA GLN A 149 -5.43 -1.50 -19.24
C GLN A 149 -6.31 -0.96 -20.38
N PRO A 150 -5.72 -0.51 -21.51
CA PRO A 150 -6.47 -0.12 -22.69
C PRO A 150 -7.39 -1.25 -23.21
N GLY A 151 -8.58 -0.88 -23.67
CA GLY A 151 -9.65 -1.80 -24.08
C GLY A 151 -10.43 -2.44 -22.93
N VAL A 152 -10.11 -2.12 -21.67
CA VAL A 152 -10.86 -2.58 -20.48
C VAL A 152 -11.17 -1.39 -19.58
N THR A 153 -10.14 -0.73 -19.09
CA THR A 153 -10.26 0.37 -18.12
C THR A 153 -10.81 1.65 -18.76
N ASP A 154 -10.49 1.89 -20.02
CA ASP A 154 -10.94 3.03 -20.82
C ASP A 154 -12.47 3.12 -20.99
N SER A 155 -13.19 2.02 -20.79
CA SER A 155 -14.66 2.01 -20.72
C SER A 155 -15.23 2.69 -19.47
N PHE A 156 -14.41 2.87 -18.42
CA PHE A 156 -14.81 3.47 -17.14
C PHE A 156 -14.02 4.74 -16.82
N TYR A 157 -12.76 4.82 -17.23
CA TYR A 157 -11.87 5.96 -17.05
C TYR A 157 -11.12 6.19 -18.36
N ALA A 158 -11.50 7.22 -19.12
CA ALA A 158 -11.01 7.41 -20.49
C ALA A 158 -9.48 7.52 -20.55
N THR A 159 -8.86 8.09 -19.52
CA THR A 159 -7.41 8.25 -19.41
C THR A 159 -6.87 7.72 -18.09
N ARG A 160 -5.54 7.49 -18.03
CA ARG A 160 -4.83 7.21 -16.77
C ARG A 160 -4.99 8.34 -15.75
N SER A 161 -5.10 9.59 -16.22
CA SER A 161 -5.33 10.76 -15.38
C SER A 161 -6.72 10.72 -14.73
N ASP A 162 -7.76 10.34 -15.48
CA ASP A 162 -9.12 10.21 -14.92
C ASP A 162 -9.16 9.15 -13.81
N LEU A 163 -8.47 8.02 -14.02
CA LEU A 163 -8.32 6.99 -12.99
C LEU A 163 -7.49 7.50 -11.81
N LEU A 164 -6.41 8.25 -12.06
CA LEU A 164 -5.58 8.82 -11.01
C LEU A 164 -6.36 9.76 -10.09
N HIS A 165 -7.24 10.61 -10.63
CA HIS A 165 -8.09 11.49 -9.82
C HIS A 165 -9.04 10.72 -8.92
N GLU A 166 -9.67 9.65 -9.41
CA GLU A 166 -10.53 8.80 -8.59
C GLU A 166 -9.76 8.14 -7.44
N ILE A 167 -8.60 7.56 -7.74
CA ILE A 167 -7.73 6.92 -6.75
C ILE A 167 -7.25 7.95 -5.71
N THR A 168 -6.92 9.16 -6.16
CA THR A 168 -6.52 10.28 -5.31
C THR A 168 -7.65 10.70 -4.37
N ALA A 169 -8.89 10.76 -4.86
CA ALA A 169 -10.05 11.08 -4.03
C ALA A 169 -10.26 10.03 -2.91
N ILE A 170 -10.12 8.74 -3.22
CA ILE A 170 -10.22 7.65 -2.24
C ILE A 170 -9.09 7.72 -1.21
N LEU A 171 -7.84 7.88 -1.64
CA LEU A 171 -6.71 7.98 -0.71
C LEU A 171 -6.79 9.24 0.17
N LYS A 172 -7.26 10.36 -0.41
CA LYS A 172 -7.52 11.59 0.35
C LYS A 172 -8.60 11.38 1.40
N SER A 173 -9.65 10.62 1.10
CA SER A 173 -10.68 10.27 2.10
C SER A 173 -10.07 9.51 3.28
N GLU A 174 -9.17 8.56 3.01
CA GLU A 174 -8.48 7.80 4.05
C GLU A 174 -7.56 8.70 4.88
N VAL A 175 -6.79 9.59 4.25
CA VAL A 175 -5.94 10.56 4.95
C VAL A 175 -6.76 11.48 5.85
N VAL A 176 -7.90 11.99 5.38
CA VAL A 176 -8.82 12.80 6.21
C VAL A 176 -9.34 11.99 7.40
N ALA A 177 -9.64 10.71 7.20
CA ALA A 177 -10.10 9.84 8.26
C ALA A 177 -8.99 9.52 9.28
N LEU A 178 -7.75 9.30 8.84
CA LEU A 178 -6.58 9.16 9.72
C LEU A 178 -6.34 10.41 10.57
N ILE A 179 -6.46 11.61 9.98
CA ILE A 179 -6.38 12.88 10.71
C ILE A 179 -7.50 12.96 11.75
N SER A 180 -8.73 12.61 11.37
CA SER A 180 -9.88 12.61 12.29
C SER A 180 -9.73 11.57 13.42
N ASP A 181 -9.06 10.45 13.13
CA ASP A 181 -8.70 9.43 14.12
C ASP A 181 -7.59 9.92 15.07
N GLY A 182 -6.95 11.07 14.80
CA GLY A 182 -5.87 11.62 15.62
C GLY A 182 -4.54 10.89 15.44
N VAL A 183 -4.30 10.31 14.25
CA VAL A 183 -3.01 9.69 13.92
C VAL A 183 -1.91 10.75 13.88
N ASP A 184 -0.83 10.52 14.63
CA ASP A 184 0.23 11.51 14.85
C ASP A 184 1.11 11.74 13.62
N TYR A 185 1.33 10.68 12.84
CA TYR A 185 2.21 10.72 11.67
C TYR A 185 1.60 9.87 10.54
N ILE A 186 1.24 10.55 9.46
CA ILE A 186 0.81 9.90 8.21
C ILE A 186 1.96 10.01 7.20
N GLN A 187 2.51 8.87 6.80
CA GLN A 187 3.54 8.80 5.75
C GLN A 187 2.91 8.40 4.42
N VAL A 188 3.24 9.13 3.34
CA VAL A 188 2.80 8.80 1.99
C VAL A 188 3.95 8.15 1.23
N ASP A 189 3.83 6.87 0.92
CA ASP A 189 4.85 6.09 0.24
C ASP A 189 4.77 6.29 -1.27
N ALA A 190 5.78 6.97 -1.82
CA ALA A 190 5.82 7.34 -3.24
C ALA A 190 7.08 6.82 -3.98
N PRO A 191 7.39 5.51 -3.93
CA PRO A 191 8.58 4.96 -4.59
C PRO A 191 8.55 5.18 -6.12
N ARG A 192 7.37 5.38 -6.70
CA ARG A 192 7.20 5.60 -8.14
C ARG A 192 7.71 6.95 -8.64
N TYR A 193 8.06 7.92 -7.79
CA TYR A 193 8.76 9.12 -8.24
C TYR A 193 10.07 8.80 -8.97
N SER A 194 10.74 7.71 -8.60
CA SER A 194 11.95 7.23 -9.28
C SER A 194 11.74 6.95 -10.78
N TYR A 195 10.50 6.73 -11.23
CA TYR A 195 10.18 6.40 -12.62
C TYR A 195 10.29 7.60 -13.54
N PHE A 196 10.19 8.80 -12.98
CA PHE A 196 10.36 10.05 -13.70
C PHE A 196 11.83 10.49 -13.76
N VAL A 197 12.74 9.79 -13.06
CA VAL A 197 14.16 10.15 -12.99
C VAL A 197 15.05 9.11 -13.67
N ASP A 198 14.89 7.82 -13.35
CA ASP A 198 15.73 6.76 -13.89
C ASP A 198 15.48 6.56 -15.40
N PRO A 199 16.53 6.63 -16.26
CA PRO A 199 16.38 6.45 -17.70
C PRO A 199 15.68 5.16 -18.11
N LYS A 200 15.91 4.05 -17.39
CA LYS A 200 15.26 2.76 -17.64
C LYS A 200 13.76 2.87 -17.45
N TRP A 201 13.32 3.50 -16.35
CA TRP A 201 11.90 3.61 -16.04
C TRP A 201 11.19 4.67 -16.88
N ARG A 202 11.88 5.76 -17.22
CA ARG A 202 11.39 6.74 -18.19
C ARG A 202 11.15 6.11 -19.56
N GLN A 203 11.99 5.18 -19.99
CA GLN A 203 11.76 4.43 -21.22
C GLN A 203 10.51 3.55 -21.12
N VAL A 204 10.31 2.86 -19.98
CA VAL A 204 9.08 2.06 -19.76
C VAL A 204 7.81 2.92 -19.81
N LEU A 205 7.84 4.16 -19.34
CA LEU A 205 6.70 5.08 -19.49
C LEU A 205 6.41 5.37 -20.97
N LYS A 206 7.44 5.69 -21.75
CA LYS A 206 7.34 5.96 -23.19
C LYS A 206 6.84 4.76 -23.98
N ASP A 207 7.35 3.56 -23.68
CA ASP A 207 6.92 2.31 -24.32
C ASP A 207 5.43 2.01 -24.04
N ASN A 208 4.90 2.52 -22.93
CA ASN A 208 3.48 2.46 -22.56
C ASN A 208 2.68 3.68 -23.06
N GLY A 209 3.24 4.48 -23.97
CA GLY A 209 2.57 5.63 -24.58
C GLY A 209 2.40 6.83 -23.66
N GLN A 210 3.22 6.95 -22.60
CA GLN A 210 3.20 8.09 -21.68
C GLN A 210 4.45 8.94 -21.86
N ASP A 211 4.26 10.25 -22.05
CA ASP A 211 5.37 11.19 -21.89
C ASP A 211 5.72 11.34 -20.40
N PRO A 212 6.98 11.15 -19.98
CA PRO A 212 7.35 11.21 -18.58
C PRO A 212 7.14 12.57 -17.91
N GLU A 213 7.26 13.68 -18.64
CA GLU A 213 7.06 15.02 -18.07
C GLU A 213 5.57 15.30 -17.89
N ASP A 214 4.76 15.03 -18.93
CA ASP A 214 3.30 15.19 -18.84
C ASP A 214 2.70 14.30 -17.74
N ALA A 215 3.19 13.07 -17.60
CA ALA A 215 2.73 12.15 -16.56
C ALA A 215 3.13 12.61 -15.14
N LEU A 216 4.28 13.26 -14.98
CA LEU A 216 4.70 13.86 -13.72
C LEU A 216 3.80 15.05 -13.36
N ASP A 217 3.52 15.93 -14.31
CA ASP A 217 2.64 17.09 -14.11
C ASP A 217 1.21 16.67 -13.76
N GLN A 218 0.66 15.67 -14.47
CA GLN A 218 -0.63 15.07 -14.12
C GLN A 218 -0.64 14.52 -12.70
N PHE A 219 0.45 13.88 -12.27
CA PHE A 219 0.54 13.37 -10.91
C PHE A 219 0.62 14.47 -9.85
N ILE A 220 1.37 15.54 -10.08
CA ILE A 220 1.48 16.66 -9.13
C ILE A 220 0.16 17.42 -8.99
N THR A 221 -0.63 17.50 -10.06
CA THR A 221 -1.87 18.28 -10.11
C THR A 221 -3.12 17.51 -9.65
N ALA A 222 -3.06 16.18 -9.57
CA ALA A 222 -4.19 15.31 -9.20
C ALA A 222 -4.60 15.39 -7.73
#